data_AF-B8DK84-F1
#
_entry.id   AF-B8DK84-F1
#
_cell.length_a   1.000
_cell.length_b   1.000
_cell.length_c   1.000
_cell.angle_alpha   90.00
_cell.angle_beta   90.00
_cell.angle_gamma   90.00
#
_symmetry.space_group_name_H-M   'P 1'
#
loop_
_entity.id
_entity.type
_entity.pdbx_description
1 polymer ?
#
loop_
_entity_poly.entity_id
_entity_poly.type
_entity_poly.pdbx_seq_one_letter_code
_entity_poly.pdbx_strand_id
1 'polypeptide(L)'
;MPIVTCLHCGTPFSVNPARLLHGRGRYCSRSCHAAARTLERPERCQLCGGPMPPGRAHRRYCSRECVALAAAGQARPQPRDCAVCGCRFTPATLRDRFCGPGCEAAAHGLDHGLFEDPWASGDIPPDCYGRDLFRMPDMVLGF
;
A
#
# COMPACT_ATOMS: atom_id res chain seq x y z
N MET A 1 18.18 -43.61 -14.88
CA MET A 1 17.47 -42.34 -14.61
C MET A 1 16.42 -42.61 -13.56
N PRO A 2 16.40 -41.90 -12.41
CA PRO A 2 15.36 -42.05 -11.41
C PRO A 2 13.98 -41.65 -11.96
N ILE A 3 12.95 -42.40 -11.56
CA ILE A 3 11.54 -42.11 -11.85
C ILE A 3 10.98 -41.33 -10.66
N VAL A 4 10.42 -40.16 -10.93
CA VAL A 4 9.85 -39.27 -9.92
C VAL A 4 8.40 -38.96 -10.28
N THR A 5 7.54 -38.82 -9.28
CA THR A 5 6.13 -38.45 -9.46
C THR A 5 5.98 -36.93 -9.54
N CYS A 6 5.22 -36.45 -10.52
CA CYS A 6 4.91 -35.03 -10.64
C CYS A 6 4.01 -34.58 -9.48
N LEU A 7 4.40 -33.51 -8.77
CA LEU A 7 3.60 -32.96 -7.67
C LEU A 7 2.24 -32.38 -8.10
N HIS A 8 2.08 -32.03 -9.38
CA HIS A 8 0.85 -31.40 -9.88
C HIS A 8 -0.15 -32.41 -10.46
N CYS A 9 0.32 -33.36 -11.28
CA CYS A 9 -0.56 -34.32 -11.97
C CYS A 9 -0.39 -35.77 -11.51
N GLY A 10 0.56 -36.06 -10.62
CA GLY A 10 0.82 -37.41 -10.11
C GLY A 10 1.52 -38.35 -11.11
N THR A 11 1.75 -37.94 -12.36
CA THR A 11 2.33 -38.85 -13.36
C THR A 11 3.80 -39.15 -13.08
N PRO A 12 4.23 -40.42 -13.21
CA PRO A 12 5.64 -40.78 -13.12
C PRO A 12 6.39 -40.31 -14.36
N PHE A 13 7.56 -39.70 -14.17
CA PHE A 13 8.43 -39.26 -15.27
C PHE A 13 9.91 -39.48 -14.94
N SER A 14 10.73 -39.66 -15.97
CA SER A 14 12.17 -39.86 -15.80
C SER A 14 12.88 -38.51 -15.69
N VAL A 15 13.80 -38.40 -14.73
CA VAL A 15 14.56 -37.17 -14.49
C VAL A 15 16.05 -37.48 -14.43
N ASN A 16 16.87 -36.54 -14.87
CA ASN A 16 18.32 -36.64 -14.71
C ASN A 16 18.66 -36.49 -13.21
N PRO A 17 19.43 -37.42 -12.61
CA PRO A 17 19.80 -37.34 -11.19
C PRO A 17 20.51 -36.02 -10.81
N ALA A 18 21.26 -35.41 -11.73
CA ALA A 18 21.88 -34.10 -11.49
C ALA A 18 20.86 -32.98 -11.24
N ARG A 19 19.65 -33.06 -11.84
CA ARG A 19 18.59 -32.07 -11.58
C ARG A 19 18.02 -32.23 -10.17
N LEU A 20 17.84 -33.47 -9.72
CA LEU A 20 17.35 -33.79 -8.38
C LEU A 20 18.31 -33.30 -7.31
N LEU A 21 19.63 -33.44 -7.53
CA LEU A 21 20.65 -32.93 -6.60
C LEU A 21 20.52 -31.43 -6.32
N HIS A 22 20.11 -30.64 -7.32
CA HIS A 22 19.90 -29.20 -7.20
C HIS A 22 18.46 -28.80 -6.83
N GLY A 23 17.62 -29.76 -6.37
CA GLY A 23 16.23 -29.51 -6.00
C GLY A 23 15.30 -29.17 -7.18
N ARG A 24 15.73 -29.48 -8.41
CA ARG A 24 14.98 -29.26 -9.66
C ARG A 24 14.37 -30.58 -10.14
N GLY A 25 13.32 -30.51 -10.96
CA GLY A 25 12.68 -31.71 -11.52
C GLY A 25 11.56 -32.31 -10.65
N ARG A 26 10.72 -31.45 -10.06
CA ARG A 26 9.52 -31.82 -9.28
C ARG A 26 8.24 -31.96 -10.13
N TYR A 27 8.30 -31.52 -11.39
CA TYR A 27 7.15 -31.46 -12.29
C TYR A 27 7.53 -32.06 -13.65
N CYS A 28 6.59 -32.77 -14.28
CA CYS A 28 6.81 -33.46 -15.55
C CYS A 28 6.94 -32.52 -16.76
N SER A 29 6.36 -31.30 -16.68
CA SER A 29 6.29 -30.36 -17.79
C SER A 29 6.30 -28.90 -17.32
N ARG A 30 6.59 -27.98 -18.26
CA ARG A 30 6.51 -26.52 -18.00
C ARG A 30 5.10 -26.07 -17.66
N SER A 31 4.07 -26.70 -18.23
CA SER A 31 2.67 -26.41 -17.92
C SER A 31 2.33 -26.79 -16.48
N CYS A 32 2.71 -28.00 -16.04
CA CYS A 32 2.52 -28.43 -14.65
C CYS A 32 3.29 -27.55 -13.66
N HIS A 33 4.51 -27.14 -14.00
CA HIS A 33 5.28 -26.20 -13.19
C HIS A 33 4.62 -24.82 -13.11
N ALA A 34 4.06 -24.30 -14.21
CA ALA A 34 3.38 -23.01 -14.24
C ALA A 34 2.06 -23.06 -13.43
N ALA A 35 1.29 -24.13 -13.59
CA ALA A 35 0.03 -24.33 -12.86
C ALA A 35 0.27 -24.44 -11.34
N ALA A 36 1.27 -25.21 -10.92
CA ALA A 36 1.66 -25.30 -9.51
C ALA A 36 2.04 -23.93 -8.90
N ARG A 37 2.77 -23.09 -9.65
CA ARG A 37 3.10 -21.73 -9.19
C ARG A 37 1.91 -20.77 -9.10
N THR A 38 0.84 -21.05 -9.84
CA THR A 38 -0.40 -20.28 -9.73
C THR A 38 -1.18 -20.69 -8.48
N LEU A 39 -1.21 -21.98 -8.15
CA LEU A 39 -1.90 -22.52 -6.97
C LEU A 39 -1.26 -22.06 -5.65
N GLU A 40 0.06 -21.92 -5.59
CA GLU A 40 0.77 -21.48 -4.37
C GLU A 40 0.57 -19.98 -4.06
N ARG A 41 -0.10 -19.22 -4.93
CA ARG A 41 -0.23 -17.78 -4.77
C ARG A 41 -1.40 -17.46 -3.83
N PRO A 42 -1.15 -16.78 -2.69
CA PRO A 42 -2.25 -16.32 -1.85
C PRO A 42 -3.11 -15.31 -2.63
N GLU A 43 -4.43 -15.48 -2.58
CA GLU A 43 -5.39 -14.60 -3.26
C GLU A 43 -5.54 -13.25 -2.56
N ARG A 44 -5.34 -13.24 -1.23
CA ARG A 44 -5.56 -12.09 -0.36
C ARG A 44 -4.33 -11.78 0.48
N CYS A 45 -4.12 -10.48 0.71
CA CYS A 45 -3.11 -10.01 1.66
C CYS A 45 -3.46 -10.47 3.08
N GLN A 46 -2.51 -11.04 3.81
CA GLN A 46 -2.75 -11.50 5.19
C GLN A 46 -3.00 -10.36 6.20
N LEU A 47 -2.59 -9.13 5.88
CA LEU A 47 -2.74 -7.97 6.78
C LEU A 47 -4.01 -7.16 6.50
N CYS A 48 -4.32 -6.88 5.24
CA CYS A 48 -5.43 -6.00 4.87
C CYS A 48 -6.58 -6.70 4.13
N GLY A 49 -6.44 -7.97 3.75
CA GLY A 49 -7.45 -8.71 2.99
C GLY A 49 -7.64 -8.26 1.52
N GLY A 50 -6.89 -7.25 1.09
CA GLY A 50 -6.95 -6.70 -0.27
C GLY A 50 -6.43 -7.66 -1.35
N PRO A 51 -6.77 -7.42 -2.63
CA PRO A 51 -6.36 -8.26 -3.74
C PRO A 51 -4.83 -8.25 -3.89
N MET A 52 -4.26 -9.44 -4.11
CA MET A 52 -2.83 -9.58 -4.34
C MET A 52 -2.45 -9.18 -5.77
N PRO A 53 -1.44 -8.30 -5.95
CA PRO A 53 -1.00 -7.92 -7.30
C PRO A 53 -0.36 -9.11 -8.04
N PRO A 54 -0.40 -9.12 -9.39
CA PRO A 54 0.28 -10.15 -10.17
C PRO A 54 1.79 -10.09 -9.88
N GLY A 55 2.32 -11.13 -9.23
CA GLY A 55 3.69 -11.14 -8.73
C GLY A 55 4.21 -12.51 -8.33
N ARG A 56 5.38 -12.55 -7.66
CA ARG A 56 6.04 -13.81 -7.24
C ARG A 56 5.11 -14.64 -6.33
N ALA A 57 5.10 -15.96 -6.57
CA ALA A 57 4.21 -16.97 -5.96
C ALA A 57 4.31 -17.15 -4.42
N HIS A 58 5.07 -16.33 -3.68
CA HIS A 58 5.25 -16.49 -2.23
C HIS A 58 5.17 -15.17 -1.44
N ARG A 59 4.59 -14.12 -2.03
CA ARG A 59 4.38 -12.87 -1.30
C ARG A 59 3.14 -13.00 -0.42
N ARG A 60 3.24 -12.67 0.87
CA ARG A 60 2.13 -12.72 1.84
C ARG A 60 1.32 -11.42 1.92
N TYR A 61 1.89 -10.33 1.42
CA TYR A 61 1.36 -8.97 1.56
C TYR A 61 1.24 -8.26 0.20
N CYS A 62 0.23 -7.40 0.04
CA CYS A 62 -0.08 -6.74 -1.24
C CYS A 62 0.87 -5.59 -1.59
N SER A 63 1.32 -4.80 -0.61
CA SER A 63 2.16 -3.60 -0.81
C SER A 63 3.35 -3.57 0.14
N ARG A 64 4.34 -2.73 -0.15
CA ARG A 64 5.50 -2.49 0.75
C ARG A 64 5.05 -1.94 2.10
N GLU A 65 4.00 -1.14 2.13
CA GLU A 65 3.39 -0.63 3.37
C GLU A 65 2.88 -1.78 4.25
N CYS A 66 2.17 -2.76 3.68
CA CYS A 66 1.69 -3.91 4.44
C CYS A 66 2.83 -4.79 4.96
N VAL A 67 3.95 -4.87 4.21
CA VAL A 67 5.17 -5.56 4.68
C VAL A 67 5.75 -4.81 5.88
N ALA A 68 5.85 -3.48 5.80
CA ALA A 68 6.40 -2.65 6.87
C ALA A 68 5.51 -2.70 8.13
N LEU A 69 4.18 -2.62 7.97
CA LEU A 69 3.23 -2.74 9.08
C LEU A 69 3.30 -4.11 9.75
N ALA A 70 3.36 -5.18 8.96
CA ALA A 70 3.51 -6.53 9.49
C ALA A 70 4.84 -6.72 10.25
N ALA A 71 5.93 -6.14 9.73
CA ALA A 71 7.23 -6.17 10.40
C ALA A 71 7.24 -5.37 11.70
N ALA A 72 6.50 -4.26 11.75
CA ALA A 72 6.34 -3.42 12.94
C ALA A 72 5.31 -3.97 13.95
N GLY A 73 4.57 -5.04 13.62
CA GLY A 73 3.50 -5.58 14.47
C GLY A 73 2.27 -4.66 14.57
N GLN A 74 2.11 -3.72 13.64
CA GLN A 74 1.05 -2.71 13.67
C GLN A 74 -0.10 -3.06 12.73
N ALA A 75 -1.32 -2.74 13.15
CA ALA A 75 -2.50 -2.83 12.29
C ALA A 75 -2.55 -1.66 11.30
N ARG A 76 -3.16 -1.88 10.14
CA ARG A 76 -3.34 -0.81 9.14
C ARG A 76 -4.29 0.27 9.69
N PRO A 77 -3.92 1.56 9.68
CA PRO A 77 -4.81 2.62 10.12
C PRO A 77 -6.03 2.69 9.20
N GLN A 78 -7.22 2.74 9.80
CA GLN A 78 -8.47 2.89 9.07
C GLN A 78 -8.73 4.37 8.76
N PRO A 79 -9.25 4.70 7.57
CA PRO A 79 -9.67 6.06 7.25
C PRO A 79 -10.81 6.48 8.18
N ARG A 80 -10.79 7.74 8.58
CA ARG A 80 -11.79 8.37 9.46
C ARG A 80 -12.04 9.80 9.00
N ASP A 81 -13.17 10.36 9.40
CA ASP A 81 -13.58 11.70 9.01
C ASP A 81 -12.96 12.74 9.95
N CYS A 82 -12.55 13.88 9.39
CA CYS A 82 -12.03 15.00 10.17
C CYS A 82 -13.15 15.68 10.97
N ALA A 83 -12.88 16.01 12.23
CA ALA A 83 -13.86 16.67 13.10
C ALA A 83 -14.25 18.10 12.67
N VAL A 84 -13.45 18.76 11.83
CA VAL A 84 -13.66 20.16 11.39
C VAL A 84 -14.26 20.22 9.99
N CYS A 85 -13.59 19.63 9.00
CA CYS A 85 -14.02 19.69 7.60
C CYS A 85 -14.85 18.49 7.15
N GLY A 86 -14.92 17.40 7.92
CA GLY A 86 -15.62 16.18 7.53
C GLY A 86 -14.93 15.36 6.42
N CYS A 87 -13.78 15.81 5.90
CA CYS A 87 -13.03 15.08 4.87
C CYS A 87 -12.50 13.74 5.40
N ARG A 88 -12.56 12.70 4.58
CA ARG A 88 -11.96 11.39 4.86
C ARG A 88 -10.44 11.47 4.78
N PHE A 89 -9.76 11.10 5.86
CA PHE A 89 -8.30 11.05 5.90
C PHE A 89 -7.80 9.78 6.59
N THR A 90 -6.56 9.39 6.30
CA THR A 90 -5.89 8.28 6.99
C THR A 90 -4.99 8.83 8.09
N PRO A 91 -5.28 8.56 9.38
CA PRO A 91 -4.52 9.12 10.49
C PRO A 91 -3.14 8.45 10.60
N ALA A 92 -2.13 9.21 11.02
CA ALA A 92 -0.80 8.68 11.28
C ALA A 92 -0.75 7.96 12.64
N THR A 93 -1.51 8.45 13.61
CA THR A 93 -1.69 7.84 14.93
C THR A 93 -3.18 7.65 15.27
N LEU A 94 -3.50 6.70 16.14
CA LEU A 94 -4.88 6.45 16.58
C LEU A 94 -5.55 7.66 17.26
N ARG A 95 -4.77 8.63 17.73
CA ARG A 95 -5.24 9.83 18.43
C ARG A 95 -5.56 10.99 17.50
N ASP A 96 -5.07 10.96 16.25
CA ASP A 96 -5.28 12.07 15.32
C ASP A 96 -6.76 12.20 14.92
N ARG A 97 -7.28 13.43 14.96
CA ARG A 97 -8.69 13.78 14.68
C ARG A 97 -8.86 14.74 13.50
N PHE A 98 -7.76 15.30 13.00
CA PHE A 98 -7.75 16.35 12.00
C PHE A 98 -7.02 15.89 10.74
N CYS A 99 -7.49 16.31 9.56
CA CYS A 99 -6.88 15.90 8.29
C CYS A 99 -5.53 16.56 8.01
N GLY A 100 -5.20 17.65 8.71
CA GLY A 100 -3.97 18.40 8.54
C GLY A 100 -3.87 19.61 9.49
N PRO A 101 -2.75 20.35 9.43
CA PRO A 101 -2.43 21.41 10.38
C PRO A 101 -3.43 22.58 10.36
N GLY A 102 -4.06 22.88 9.24
CA GLY A 102 -5.08 23.93 9.16
C GLY A 102 -6.35 23.61 9.96
N CYS A 103 -6.82 22.36 9.91
CA CYS A 103 -7.96 21.92 10.72
C CYS A 103 -7.60 21.75 12.20
N GLU A 104 -6.35 21.39 12.51
CA GLU A 104 -5.85 21.35 13.89
C GLU A 104 -5.79 22.75 14.50
N ALA A 105 -5.26 23.75 13.78
CA ALA A 105 -5.23 25.14 14.21
C ALA A 105 -6.65 25.71 14.42
N ALA A 106 -7.56 25.44 13.49
CA ALA A 106 -8.97 25.82 13.60
C ALA A 106 -9.65 25.22 14.84
N ALA A 107 -9.27 24.00 15.25
CA ALA A 107 -9.81 23.35 16.44
C ALA A 107 -9.19 23.87 17.75
N HIS A 108 -7.93 24.28 17.74
CA HIS A 108 -7.21 24.79 18.91
C HIS A 108 -7.36 26.31 19.13
N GLY A 109 -8.07 27.03 18.24
CA GLY A 109 -8.30 28.46 18.39
C GLY A 109 -7.04 29.31 18.31
N LEU A 110 -5.95 28.77 17.75
CA LEU A 110 -4.72 29.50 17.51
C LEU A 110 -4.85 30.23 16.17
N ASP A 111 -5.43 31.42 16.25
CA ASP A 111 -5.42 32.43 15.20
C ASP A 111 -3.95 32.82 14.94
N HIS A 112 -3.36 32.30 13.87
CA HIS A 112 -2.02 32.69 13.46
C HIS A 112 -2.13 34.04 12.76
N GLY A 113 -1.94 35.11 13.53
CA GLY A 113 -2.15 36.48 13.09
C GLY A 113 -1.34 36.89 11.85
N LEU A 114 -2.06 37.56 10.94
CA LEU A 114 -1.69 38.76 10.18
C LEU A 114 -0.73 38.61 8.97
N PHE A 115 -1.25 38.02 7.90
CA PHE A 115 -1.28 38.66 6.58
C PHE A 115 -2.71 38.46 6.07
N GLU A 116 -3.47 39.52 5.80
CA GLU A 116 -4.80 39.37 5.20
C GLU A 116 -4.62 38.78 3.79
N ASP A 117 -4.68 37.46 3.74
CA ASP A 117 -4.66 36.68 2.51
C ASP A 117 -6.01 36.90 1.80
N PRO A 118 -6.03 37.34 0.52
CA PRO A 118 -7.27 37.55 -0.24
C PRO A 118 -8.21 36.34 -0.28
N TRP A 119 -7.74 35.13 0.06
CA TRP A 119 -8.55 33.92 0.22
C TRP A 119 -9.40 33.89 1.50
N ALA A 120 -9.17 34.80 2.47
CA ALA A 120 -10.00 34.96 3.67
C ALA A 120 -11.39 35.56 3.37
N SER A 121 -11.57 36.15 2.17
CA SER A 121 -12.83 36.75 1.69
C SER A 121 -13.94 35.73 1.40
N GLY A 122 -13.62 34.43 1.40
CA GLY A 122 -14.61 33.35 1.22
C GLY A 122 -14.95 32.99 -0.23
N ASP A 123 -14.21 33.47 -1.22
CA ASP A 123 -14.49 33.19 -2.64
C ASP A 123 -13.95 31.82 -3.12
N ILE A 124 -13.06 31.17 -2.36
CA ILE A 124 -12.43 29.90 -2.75
C ILE A 124 -12.46 28.92 -1.57
N PRO A 125 -13.23 27.82 -1.64
CA PRO A 125 -13.28 26.82 -0.56
C PRO A 125 -11.94 26.07 -0.44
N PRO A 126 -11.52 25.69 0.78
CA PRO A 126 -10.24 25.02 0.98
C PRO A 126 -10.21 23.67 0.26
N ASP A 127 -9.32 23.56 -0.71
CA ASP A 127 -9.21 22.39 -1.57
C ASP A 127 -8.62 21.20 -0.80
N CYS A 128 -9.32 20.06 -0.82
CA CYS A 128 -8.97 18.86 -0.05
C CYS A 128 -7.67 18.16 -0.50
N TYR A 129 -7.00 18.68 -1.53
CA TYR A 129 -5.74 18.14 -2.09
C TYR A 129 -4.55 19.11 -2.01
N GLY A 130 -4.73 20.33 -1.49
CA GLY A 130 -3.67 21.33 -1.39
C GLY A 130 -2.68 21.01 -0.26
N ARG A 131 -1.80 20.04 -0.45
CA ARG A 131 -0.79 19.68 0.56
C ARG A 131 0.41 20.63 0.58
N ASP A 132 0.51 21.56 -0.36
CA ASP A 132 1.58 22.56 -0.44
C ASP A 132 1.06 23.86 -1.06
N LEU A 133 0.74 24.86 -0.22
CA LEU A 133 0.57 26.26 -0.65
C LEU A 133 1.43 27.19 0.21
N PHE A 134 2.72 26.87 0.32
CA PHE A 134 3.71 27.96 0.30
C PHE A 134 4.11 28.16 -1.15
N ARG A 135 3.26 28.83 -1.94
CA ARG A 135 3.75 29.52 -3.14
C ARG A 135 4.62 30.65 -2.61
N MET A 136 5.94 30.47 -2.66
CA MET A 136 6.87 31.58 -2.46
C MET A 136 6.48 32.69 -3.43
N PRO A 137 6.40 33.96 -3.00
CA PRO A 137 6.09 35.06 -3.89
C PRO A 137 7.17 35.12 -4.97
N ASP A 138 6.75 34.96 -6.21
CA ASP A 138 7.62 35.10 -7.37
C ASP A 138 7.97 36.59 -7.50
N MET A 139 9.20 36.97 -7.13
CA MET A 139 9.65 38.38 -7.06
C MET A 139 9.68 39.10 -8.43
N VAL A 140 9.20 38.46 -9.50
CA VAL A 140 9.31 38.97 -10.88
C VAL A 140 8.06 39.72 -11.33
N LEU A 141 6.88 39.42 -10.77
CA LEU A 141 5.63 40.07 -11.18
C LEU A 141 5.03 40.79 -9.98
N GLY A 142 5.43 42.06 -9.83
CA GLY A 142 4.80 42.97 -8.88
C GLY A 142 3.36 43.27 -9.29
N PHE A 143 2.49 43.22 -8.27
CA PHE A 143 1.05 43.48 -8.25
C PHE A 143 0.14 42.37 -8.77
#